data_AF-A0A8S2G733-F1
#
_entry.id   AF-A0A8S2G733-F1
#
_cell.length_a   1.000
_cell.length_b   1.000
_cell.length_c   1.000
_cell.angle_alpha   90.00
_cell.angle_beta   90.00
_cell.angle_gamma   90.00
#
_symmetry.space_group_name_H-M   'P 1'
#
loop_
_entity.id
_entity.type
_entity.pdbx_description
1 polymer ?
#
loop_
_entity_poly.entity_id
_entity_poly.type
_entity_poly.pdbx_seq_one_letter_code
_entity_poly.pdbx_strand_id
1 'polypeptide(L)'
;MAVSSVVQPFLTDLYQLSMAYAYWKNHKHNDIATFDLFFRSNPFGGEFTLFAGLDECLKFVRDYKIHQTDIEYLKDNLPEYVEQEFFDYLSTLVMDDIEIYAVPE
;
A
#
# COMPACT_ATOMS: atom_id res chain seq x y z
N MET A 1 -19.45 -4.42 8.79
CA MET A 1 -19.41 -4.34 7.32
C MET A 1 -18.36 -5.31 6.86
N ALA A 2 -18.67 -6.17 5.88
CA ALA A 2 -17.76 -7.23 5.47
C ALA A 2 -16.51 -6.61 4.82
N VAL A 3 -15.34 -6.83 5.42
CA VAL A 3 -14.05 -6.56 4.77
C VAL A 3 -14.05 -7.34 3.46
N SER A 4 -13.84 -6.64 2.34
CA SER A 4 -13.70 -7.28 1.03
C SER A 4 -12.59 -8.32 1.11
N SER A 5 -12.91 -9.59 0.87
CA SER A 5 -11.93 -10.69 0.90
C SER A 5 -10.88 -10.59 -0.21
N VAL A 6 -11.00 -9.61 -1.12
CA VAL A 6 -10.16 -9.47 -2.31
C VAL A 6 -8.98 -8.52 -2.07
N VAL A 7 -9.13 -7.51 -1.20
CA VAL A 7 -8.10 -6.48 -1.01
C VAL A 7 -7.44 -6.67 0.36
N GLN A 8 -6.25 -7.26 0.34
CA GLN A 8 -5.43 -7.54 1.52
C GLN A 8 -4.25 -6.56 1.59
N PRO A 9 -3.73 -6.24 2.79
CA PRO A 9 -2.60 -5.31 2.96
C PRO A 9 -1.36 -5.66 2.13
N PHE A 10 -1.13 -6.96 1.92
CA PHE A 10 0.03 -7.49 1.19
C PHE A 10 -0.33 -8.06 -0.19
N LEU A 11 -1.46 -7.68 -0.77
CA LEU A 11 -1.67 -7.82 -2.21
C LEU A 11 -0.81 -6.77 -2.94
N THR A 12 0.49 -7.02 -2.93
CA THR A 12 1.52 -6.11 -3.41
C THR A 12 2.70 -6.91 -3.93
N ASP A 13 3.52 -6.29 -4.78
CA ASP A 13 4.75 -6.94 -5.24
C ASP A 13 5.75 -7.07 -4.08
N LEU A 14 6.48 -8.18 -4.02
CA LEU A 14 7.53 -8.41 -3.00
C LEU A 14 8.56 -7.27 -2.93
N TYR A 15 8.80 -6.59 -4.06
CA TYR A 15 9.69 -5.44 -4.13
C TYR A 15 9.23 -4.27 -3.24
N GLN A 16 7.93 -4.07 -3.04
CA GLN A 16 7.43 -3.01 -2.15
C GLN A 16 7.84 -3.27 -0.70
N LEU A 17 7.84 -4.53 -0.27
CA LEU A 17 8.29 -4.93 1.07
C LEU A 17 9.80 -4.77 1.24
N SER A 18 10.59 -5.17 0.23
CA SER A 18 12.05 -5.00 0.31
C SER A 18 12.48 -3.53 0.28
N MET A 19 11.77 -2.68 -0.46
CA MET A 19 11.95 -1.22 -0.39
C MET A 19 11.54 -0.66 0.97
N ALA A 20 10.38 -1.04 1.51
CA ALA A 20 9.92 -0.59 2.82
C ALA A 20 10.95 -0.94 3.91
N TYR A 21 11.51 -2.16 3.86
CA TYR A 21 12.60 -2.57 4.73
C TYR A 21 13.84 -1.68 4.55
N ALA A 22 14.26 -1.41 3.31
CA ALA A 22 15.41 -0.54 3.05
C ALA A 22 15.18 0.89 3.58
N TYR A 23 14.00 1.48 3.38
CA TYR A 23 13.67 2.80 3.92
C TYR A 23 13.62 2.81 5.44
N TRP A 24 13.05 1.77 6.04
CA TRP A 24 13.00 1.62 7.49
C TRP A 24 14.40 1.54 8.08
N LYS A 25 15.25 0.68 7.51
CA LYS A 25 16.65 0.46 7.93
C LYS A 25 17.51 1.71 7.83
N ASN A 26 17.24 2.57 6.85
CA ASN A 26 17.96 3.82 6.64
C ASN A 26 17.30 5.03 7.31
N HIS A 27 16.28 4.82 8.17
CA HIS A 27 15.55 5.88 8.86
C HIS A 27 14.88 6.91 7.93
N LYS A 28 14.47 6.48 6.74
CA LYS A 28 13.80 7.32 5.72
C LYS A 28 12.30 7.07 5.60
N HIS A 29 11.77 6.10 6.34
CA HIS A 29 10.37 5.67 6.25
C HIS A 29 9.36 6.76 6.67
N ASN A 30 9.81 7.81 7.37
CA ASN A 30 8.99 8.97 7.75
C ASN A 30 9.28 10.21 6.89
N ASP A 31 10.14 10.10 5.88
CA ASP A 31 10.38 11.20 4.95
C ASP A 31 9.11 11.42 4.11
N ILE A 32 8.73 12.70 3.91
CA ILE A 32 7.55 13.04 3.10
C ILE A 32 7.83 12.66 1.64
N ALA A 33 6.90 11.92 1.04
CA ALA A 33 6.93 11.53 -0.36
C ALA A 33 5.62 11.91 -1.06
N THR A 34 5.70 12.16 -2.37
CA THR A 34 4.55 12.48 -3.22
C THR A 34 4.57 11.59 -4.45
N PHE A 35 3.41 11.02 -4.79
CA PHE A 35 3.24 10.14 -5.96
C PHE A 35 2.07 10.63 -6.81
N ASP A 36 2.31 10.76 -8.11
CA ASP A 36 1.28 11.11 -9.09
C ASP A 36 0.92 9.89 -9.93
N LEU A 37 -0.37 9.57 -10.01
CA LEU A 37 -0.89 8.49 -10.85
C LEU A 37 -1.52 9.05 -12.13
N PHE A 38 -0.97 8.70 -13.27
CA PHE A 38 -1.50 9.04 -14.59
C PHE A 38 -1.20 7.93 -15.59
N PHE A 39 -1.95 7.90 -16.69
CA PHE A 39 -1.68 7.02 -17.82
C PHE A 39 -1.16 7.82 -19.03
N ARG A 40 -0.41 7.18 -19.92
CA ARG A 40 0.29 7.87 -21.03
C ARG A 40 -0.47 7.85 -22.35
N SER A 41 -1.47 6.98 -22.47
CA SER A 41 -2.23 6.80 -23.71
C SER A 41 -3.66 6.42 -23.38
N ASN A 42 -4.61 7.04 -24.07
CA ASN A 42 -6.02 6.68 -23.92
C ASN A 42 -6.22 5.21 -24.31
N PRO A 43 -6.98 4.45 -23.51
CA PRO A 43 -7.32 3.09 -23.84
C PRO A 43 -8.21 3.06 -25.10
N PHE A 44 -8.20 1.94 -25.81
CA PHE A 44 -9.05 1.68 -26.98
C PHE A 44 -8.88 2.65 -28.16
N GLY A 45 -7.81 3.46 -28.18
CA GLY A 45 -7.56 4.45 -29.24
C GLY A 45 -8.51 5.64 -29.21
N GLY A 46 -9.15 5.92 -28.06
CA GLY A 46 -10.02 7.07 -27.88
C GLY A 46 -9.27 8.39 -27.64
N GLU A 47 -10.02 9.48 -27.60
CA GLU A 47 -9.49 10.83 -27.33
C GLU A 47 -9.56 11.23 -25.84
N PHE A 48 -10.37 10.52 -25.04
CA PHE A 48 -10.53 10.77 -23.61
C PHE A 48 -10.82 9.47 -22.84
N THR A 49 -10.70 9.54 -21.51
CA THR A 49 -10.98 8.44 -20.59
C THR A 49 -11.85 8.95 -19.46
N LEU A 50 -12.84 8.17 -19.05
CA LEU A 50 -13.65 8.46 -17.86
C LEU A 50 -12.95 7.89 -16.62
N PHE A 51 -12.86 8.69 -15.56
CA PHE A 51 -12.27 8.29 -14.30
C PHE A 51 -13.31 7.53 -13.44
N ALA A 52 -12.91 6.41 -12.86
CA ALA A 52 -13.71 5.62 -11.93
C ALA A 52 -12.80 4.76 -11.04
N GLY A 53 -13.24 4.42 -9.83
CA GLY A 53 -12.55 3.55 -8.87
C GLY A 53 -12.10 4.22 -7.56
N LEU A 54 -12.27 5.53 -7.41
CA LEU A 54 -11.97 6.33 -6.22
C LEU A 54 -12.68 5.80 -4.97
N ASP A 55 -13.96 5.45 -5.03
CA ASP A 55 -14.68 4.97 -3.83
C ASP A 55 -14.05 3.68 -3.26
N GLU A 56 -13.67 2.74 -4.11
CA GLU A 56 -12.98 1.51 -3.69
C GLU A 56 -11.56 1.79 -3.18
N CYS A 57 -10.83 2.72 -3.81
CA CYS A 57 -9.54 3.18 -3.30
C CYS A 57 -9.65 3.78 -1.88
N LEU A 58 -10.65 4.65 -1.65
CA LEU A 58 -10.85 5.29 -0.36
C LEU A 58 -11.32 4.30 0.72
N LYS A 59 -12.13 3.30 0.36
CA LYS A 59 -12.47 2.20 1.27
C LYS A 59 -11.24 1.40 1.67
N PHE A 60 -10.38 1.04 0.71
CA PHE A 60 -9.15 0.31 0.99
C PHE A 60 -8.22 1.07 1.95
N VAL A 61 -7.97 2.35 1.70
CA VAL A 61 -7.09 3.17 2.55
C VAL A 61 -7.65 3.30 3.96
N ARG A 62 -8.97 3.51 4.09
CA ARG A 62 -9.65 3.65 5.38
C ARG A 62 -9.65 2.38 6.21
N ASP A 63 -9.88 1.25 5.57
CA ASP A 63 -10.00 -0.06 6.23
C ASP A 63 -8.66 -0.81 6.26
N TYR A 64 -7.56 -0.16 5.84
CA TYR A 64 -6.23 -0.77 5.82
C TYR A 64 -5.79 -1.14 7.22
N LYS A 65 -5.54 -2.43 7.42
CA LYS A 65 -5.02 -2.95 8.68
C LYS A 65 -4.21 -4.20 8.45
N ILE A 66 -3.00 -4.23 9.01
CA ILE A 66 -2.17 -5.43 9.04
C ILE A 66 -2.60 -6.28 10.24
N HIS A 67 -2.97 -7.53 9.97
CA HIS A 67 -3.35 -8.49 10.99
C HIS A 67 -2.15 -9.33 11.44
N GLN A 68 -2.29 -9.95 12.61
CA GLN A 68 -1.26 -10.83 13.17
C GLN A 68 -0.90 -11.98 12.23
N THR A 69 -1.90 -12.56 11.56
CA THR A 69 -1.72 -13.61 10.54
C THR A 69 -0.88 -13.15 9.36
N ASP A 70 -0.96 -11.87 9.01
CA ASP A 70 -0.19 -11.31 7.91
C ASP A 70 1.28 -11.12 8.32
N ILE A 71 1.54 -10.73 9.57
CA ILE A 71 2.89 -10.66 10.13
C ILE A 71 3.54 -12.05 10.19
N GLU A 72 2.79 -13.06 10.62
CA GLU A 72 3.25 -14.46 10.61
C GLU A 72 3.60 -14.91 9.18
N TYR A 73 2.73 -14.65 8.22
CA TYR A 73 3.00 -14.91 6.81
C TYR A 73 4.29 -14.22 6.33
N LEU A 74 4.51 -12.96 6.66
CA LEU A 74 5.73 -12.26 6.27
C LEU A 74 6.99 -12.84 6.91
N LYS A 75 6.94 -13.23 8.19
CA LYS A 75 8.08 -13.86 8.87
C LYS A 75 8.51 -15.17 8.21
N ASP A 76 7.54 -15.93 7.69
CA ASP A 76 7.81 -17.19 7.01
C ASP A 76 8.33 -17.02 5.57
N ASN A 77 8.08 -15.87 4.93
CA ASN A 77 8.36 -15.65 3.51
C ASN A 77 9.46 -14.60 3.23
N LEU A 78 9.82 -13.77 4.20
CA LEU A 78 10.93 -12.81 4.08
C LEU A 78 12.27 -13.45 4.52
N PRO A 79 13.41 -12.94 4.01
CA PRO A 79 14.72 -13.46 4.39
C PRO A 79 15.01 -13.35 5.89
N GLU A 80 15.75 -14.33 6.44
CA GLU A 80 16.09 -14.41 7.87
C GLU A 80 16.87 -13.20 8.42
N TYR A 81 17.46 -12.38 7.54
CA TYR A 81 18.20 -11.17 7.95
C TYR A 81 17.28 -9.98 8.30
N VAL A 82 15.97 -10.08 8.05
CA VAL A 82 15.02 -9.00 8.37
C VAL A 82 14.78 -8.99 9.88
N GLU A 83 14.98 -7.83 10.52
CA GLU A 83 14.89 -7.72 11.97
C GLU A 83 13.46 -7.78 12.52
N GLN A 84 13.30 -8.29 13.75
CA GLN A 84 12.00 -8.39 14.41
C GLN A 84 11.30 -7.03 14.51
N GLU A 85 12.08 -5.99 14.78
CA GLU A 85 11.63 -4.61 14.94
C GLU A 85 10.99 -4.04 13.66
N PHE A 86 11.35 -4.56 12.48
CA PHE A 86 10.68 -4.19 11.23
C PHE A 86 9.25 -4.76 11.19
N PHE A 87 9.04 -6.00 11.64
CA PHE A 87 7.70 -6.58 11.74
C PHE A 87 6.87 -5.88 12.81
N ASP A 88 7.49 -5.49 13.93
CA ASP A 88 6.82 -4.70 14.96
C ASP A 88 6.38 -3.35 14.39
N TYR A 89 7.24 -2.69 13.63
CA TYR A 89 6.89 -1.47 12.88
C TYR A 89 5.70 -1.70 11.93
N LEU A 90 5.73 -2.74 11.10
CA LEU A 90 4.63 -3.06 10.18
C LEU A 90 3.30 -3.25 10.92
N SER A 91 3.33 -3.86 12.10
CA SER A 91 2.11 -4.08 12.92
C SER A 91 1.47 -2.78 13.44
N THR A 92 2.24 -1.69 13.47
CA THR A 92 1.77 -0.36 13.93
C THR A 92 1.28 0.54 12.80
N LEU A 93 1.43 0.13 11.53
CA LEU A 93 1.06 0.97 10.39
C LEU A 93 -0.45 1.22 10.33
N VAL A 94 -0.78 2.50 10.22
CA VAL A 94 -2.11 3.04 9.91
C VAL A 94 -1.98 4.08 8.79
N MET A 95 -3.08 4.39 8.11
CA MET A 95 -3.09 5.27 6.94
C MET A 95 -3.58 6.70 7.26
N ASP A 96 -3.56 7.10 8.53
CA ASP A 96 -4.15 8.35 9.01
C ASP A 96 -3.44 9.60 8.48
N ASP A 97 -2.14 9.51 8.18
CA ASP A 97 -1.30 10.63 7.72
C ASP A 97 -1.23 10.75 6.19
N ILE A 98 -2.11 10.07 5.45
CA ILE A 98 -2.14 10.10 3.97
C ILE A 98 -3.13 11.14 3.46
N GLU A 99 -2.66 12.03 2.59
CA GLU A 99 -3.51 12.94 1.81
C GLU A 99 -3.71 12.41 0.38
N ILE A 100 -4.97 12.39 -0.08
CA ILE A 100 -5.34 11.93 -1.43
C ILE A 100 -6.08 13.05 -2.15
N TYR A 101 -5.56 13.44 -3.31
CA TYR A 101 -6.19 14.36 -4.25
C TYR A 101 -6.59 13.59 -5.50
N ALA A 102 -7.84 13.73 -5.94
CA ALA A 102 -8.36 12.98 -7.09
C ALA A 102 -9.32 13.84 -7.93
N VAL A 103 -9.43 13.48 -9.21
CA VAL A 103 -10.50 13.98 -10.09
C VAL A 103 -11.83 13.39 -9.59
N PRO A 104 -12.95 14.13 -9.63
CA PRO A 104 -14.25 13.55 -9.32
C PRO A 104 -14.62 12.46 -10.33
N GLU A 105 -15.34 11.45 -9.86
CA GLU A 105 -16.08 10.51 -10.71
C GLU A 105 -17.38 11.11 -11.25
#